data_AF-A0A2W1JNW5-F1
#
_entry.id   AF-A0A2W1JNW5-F1
#
_cell.length_a   1.000
_cell.length_b   1.000
_cell.length_c   1.000
_cell.angle_alpha   90.00
_cell.angle_beta   90.00
_cell.angle_gamma   90.00
#
_symmetry.space_group_name_H-M   'P 1'
#
loop_
_entity.id
_entity.type
_entity.pdbx_description
1 polymer ?
#
loop_
_entity_poly.entity_id
_entity_poly.type
_entity_poly.pdbx_seq_one_letter_code
_entity_poly.pdbx_strand_id
1 'polypeptide(L)' 'MVLILPEETWYSHVQPRDAAVIAEQHLNAGRIVTKKLYPLFHPPRRPIGMWLAAGSFLLGFSLLLIWMLTTHAALLSRN' A
#
# COMPACT_ATOMS: atom_id res chain seq x y z
N MET A 1 -20.43 -13.02 -12.32
CA MET A 1 -19.21 -13.38 -11.58
C MET A 1 -18.37 -14.27 -12.48
N VAL A 2 -17.04 -14.16 -12.46
CA VAL A 2 -16.14 -14.94 -13.32
C VAL A 2 -14.98 -15.48 -12.48
N LEU A 3 -14.68 -16.77 -12.62
CA LEU A 3 -13.55 -17.45 -11.98
C LEU A 3 -12.54 -17.85 -13.07
N ILE A 4 -11.27 -17.58 -12.83
CA ILE A 4 -10.16 -18.06 -13.65
C ILE A 4 -9.37 -19.12 -12.87
N LEU A 5 -9.12 -20.24 -13.54
CA LEU A 5 -8.33 -21.38 -13.05
C LEU A 5 -7.07 -21.51 -13.92
N PRO A 6 -5.95 -22.04 -13.37
CA PRO A 6 -5.80 -22.60 -12.02
C PRO A 6 -5.57 -21.57 -10.89
N GLU A 7 -5.47 -20.28 -11.18
CA GLU A 7 -5.06 -19.25 -10.22
C GLU A 7 -6.15 -18.84 -9.20
N GLU A 8 -7.31 -19.48 -9.23
CA GLU A 8 -8.48 -19.22 -8.38
C GLU A 8 -8.84 -17.73 -8.26
N THR A 9 -8.68 -17.00 -9.36
CA THR A 9 -8.89 -15.55 -9.38
C THR A 9 -10.35 -15.23 -9.64
N TRP A 10 -10.98 -14.55 -8.69
CA TRP A 10 -12.40 -14.20 -8.72
C TRP A 10 -12.62 -12.76 -9.14
N TYR A 11 -13.39 -12.57 -10.21
CA TYR A 11 -13.83 -11.26 -10.70
C TYR A 11 -15.32 -11.04 -10.43
N SER A 12 -15.65 -9.84 -9.98
CA SER A 12 -17.02 -9.39 -9.68
C SER A 12 -17.41 -8.17 -10.50
N HIS A 13 -18.72 -7.95 -10.67
CA HIS A 13 -19.28 -6.85 -11.48
C HIS A 13 -18.65 -6.75 -12.89
N VAL A 14 -18.38 -7.89 -13.52
CA VAL A 14 -17.83 -7.99 -14.88
C VAL A 14 -18.93 -7.64 -15.88
N GLN A 15 -18.65 -6.68 -16.75
CA GLN A 15 -19.48 -6.32 -17.90
C GLN A 15 -18.93 -6.97 -19.18
N PRO A 16 -19.71 -7.06 -20.27
CA PRO A 16 -19.23 -7.68 -21.52
C PRO A 16 -17.90 -7.13 -22.04
N ARG A 17 -17.69 -5.81 -21.92
CA ARG A 17 -16.42 -5.17 -22.28
C ARG A 17 -15.23 -5.57 -21.40
N ASP A 18 -15.50 -5.93 -20.14
CA ASP A 18 -14.45 -6.35 -19.20
C ASP A 18 -13.93 -7.75 -19.55
N ALA A 19 -14.72 -8.59 -20.23
CA ALA A 19 -14.30 -9.92 -20.64
C ALA A 19 -13.10 -9.88 -21.60
N ALA A 20 -13.14 -8.99 -22.60
CA ALA A 20 -12.02 -8.79 -23.52
C ALA A 20 -10.76 -8.31 -22.78
N VAL A 21 -10.92 -7.36 -21.84
CA VAL A 21 -9.81 -6.85 -21.03
C VAL A 21 -9.21 -7.94 -20.13
N ILE A 22 -10.05 -8.78 -19.51
CA ILE A 22 -9.59 -9.91 -18.69
C ILE A 22 -8.85 -10.93 -19.55
N ALA A 23 -9.34 -11.24 -20.75
CA ALA A 23 -8.65 -12.15 -21.67
C ALA A 23 -7.27 -11.60 -22.08
N GLU A 24 -7.20 -10.34 -22.49
CA GLU A 24 -5.94 -9.73 -22.90
C GLU A 24 -4.95 -9.57 -21.75
N GLN A 25 -5.39 -9.02 -20.61
CA GLN A 25 -4.49 -8.73 -19.51
C GLN A 25 -4.16 -9.98 -18.71
N HIS A 26 -5.17 -10.75 -18.29
CA HIS A 26 -4.96 -11.88 -17.40
C HIS A 26 -4.53 -13.12 -18.17
N LEU A 27 -5.30 -13.55 -19.18
CA LEU A 27 -5.04 -14.82 -19.86
C LEU A 27 -3.82 -14.74 -20.78
N ASN A 28 -3.71 -13.68 -21.59
CA ASN A 28 -2.59 -13.55 -22.54
C ASN A 28 -1.33 -12.95 -21.90
N ALA A 29 -1.46 -11.90 -21.08
CA ALA A 29 -0.32 -11.20 -20.51
C ALA A 29 0.02 -11.58 -19.05
N GLY A 30 -0.73 -12.48 -18.42
CA GLY A 30 -0.49 -12.92 -17.04
C GLY A 30 -0.71 -11.83 -15.97
N ARG A 31 -1.38 -10.72 -16.30
CA ARG A 31 -1.60 -9.55 -15.44
C ARG A 31 -3.04 -9.48 -14.94
N ILE A 32 -3.21 -9.56 -13.63
CA ILE A 32 -4.51 -9.53 -12.96
C ILE A 32 -5.15 -8.13 -13.06
N VAL A 33 -6.46 -8.09 -13.37
CA VAL A 33 -7.24 -6.85 -13.44
C VAL A 33 -7.74 -6.45 -12.04
N THR A 34 -6.88 -5.82 -11.25
CA THR A 34 -7.12 -5.55 -9.81
C THR A 34 -8.43 -4.80 -9.50
N LYS A 35 -8.89 -3.92 -10.39
CA LYS A 35 -10.12 -3.11 -10.22
C LYS A 35 -11.42 -3.93 -10.18
N LYS A 36 -11.39 -5.18 -10.64
CA LYS A 36 -12.55 -6.07 -10.74
C LYS A 36 -12.46 -7.28 -9.82
N LEU A 37 -11.39 -7.39 -9.02
CA LEU A 37 -11.21 -8.48 -8.09
C LEU A 37 -12.31 -8.48 -7.03
N TYR A 38 -12.77 -9.68 -6.68
CA TYR A 38 -13.76 -9.85 -5.64
C TYR A 38 -13.10 -9.65 -4.26
N PRO A 39 -13.48 -8.61 -3.48
CA PRO A 39 -12.72 -8.21 -2.29
C PRO A 39 -12.64 -9.27 -1.19
N LEU A 40 -13.61 -10.20 -1.14
CA LEU A 40 -13.64 -11.26 -0.14
C LEU A 40 -12.50 -12.28 -0.33
N PHE A 41 -12.18 -12.61 -1.59
CA PHE A 41 -11.11 -13.54 -1.91
C PHE A 41 -9.78 -12.82 -2.20
N HIS A 42 -9.84 -11.50 -2.47
CA HIS A 42 -8.69 -10.67 -2.82
C HIS A 42 -8.72 -9.36 -2.02
N PRO A 43 -8.42 -9.39 -0.71
CA PRO A 43 -8.48 -8.19 0.11
C PRO A 43 -7.51 -7.12 -0.41
N PRO A 44 -7.91 -5.83 -0.40
CA PRO A 44 -7.05 -4.77 -0.89
C PRO A 44 -5.77 -4.71 -0.06
N ARG A 45 -4.62 -4.67 -0.76
CA ARG A 45 -3.31 -4.56 -0.12
C ARG A 45 -3.24 -3.22 0.61
N ARG A 46 -3.25 -3.25 1.95
CA ARG A 46 -3.06 -2.05 2.76
C ARG A 46 -1.64 -1.50 2.54
N PRO A 47 -1.47 -0.22 2.19
CA PRO A 47 -0.14 0.33 1.94
C PRO A 47 0.60 0.54 3.26
N ILE A 48 1.38 -0.49 3.67
CA ILE A 48 2.24 -0.44 4.86
C ILE A 48 3.23 0.74 4.83
N GLY A 49 3.59 1.22 3.65
CA GLY A 49 4.46 2.38 3.46
C GLY A 49 3.95 3.67 4.13
N MET A 50 2.64 3.82 4.32
CA MET A 50 2.08 4.99 5.01
C MET A 50 2.52 5.05 6.48
N TRP A 51 2.52 3.92 7.18
CA TRP A 51 2.94 3.84 8.58
C TRP A 51 4.45 3.97 8.74
N LEU A 52 5.22 3.44 7.79
CA LEU A 52 6.67 3.61 7.78
C LEU A 52 7.06 5.08 7.57
N ALA A 53 6.39 5.80 6.68
CA ALA A 53 6.61 7.22 6.46
C ALA A 53 6.24 8.05 7.71
N ALA A 54 5.09 7.78 8.32
CA ALA A 54 4.67 8.43 9.56
C ALA A 54 5.64 8.16 10.72
N GLY A 55 6.08 6.91 10.87
CA GLY A 55 7.07 6.53 11.89
C GLY A 55 8.42 7.19 11.68
N SER A 56 8.89 7.27 10.43
CA SER A 56 10.15 7.96 10.09
C SER A 56 10.10 9.45 10.41
N PHE A 57 8.98 10.12 10.11
CA PHE A 57 8.78 11.52 10.44
C PHE A 57 8.79 11.76 11.96
N LEU A 58 8.05 10.94 12.72
CA LEU A 58 8.00 11.02 14.18
C LEU A 58 9.36 10.79 14.83
N LEU A 59 10.13 9.81 14.34
CA LEU A 59 11.49 9.54 14.82
C LEU A 59 12.43 10.71 14.53
N GLY A 60 12.42 11.24 13.30
CA GLY A 60 13.22 12.41 12.95
C GLY A 60 12.89 13.65 13.79
N PHE A 61 11.60 13.91 14.00
CA PHE A 61 11.14 15.00 14.85
C PHE A 61 11.57 14.81 16.32
N SER A 62 11.49 13.59 16.84
CA SER A 62 11.93 13.27 18.20
C SER A 62 13.43 13.47 18.39
N LEU A 63 14.25 13.04 17.43
CA LEU A 63 15.70 13.27 17.46
C LEU A 63 16.05 14.76 17.39
N LEU A 64 15.30 15.54 16.60
CA LEU A 64 15.49 16.99 16.51
C LEU A 64 15.13 17.69 17.83
N LEU A 65 14.03 17.29 18.48
CA LEU A 65 13.66 17.80 19.80
C LEU A 65 14.71 17.46 20.87
N ILE A 66 15.22 16.23 20.89
CA ILE A 66 16.29 15.82 21.81
C ILE A 66 17.56 16.65 21.56
N TRP A 67 17.94 16.82 20.30
CA TRP A 67 19.08 17.65 19.93
C TRP A 67 18.89 19.10 20.38
N MET A 68 17.72 19.70 20.12
CA MET A 68 17.39 21.07 20.54
C MET A 68 17.46 21.23 22.07
N LEU A 69 16.88 20.31 22.83
CA LEU A 69 16.89 20.33 24.29
C LEU A 69 18.30 20.20 24.86
N THR A 70 19.13 19.33 24.28
CA THR A 70 20.53 19.16 24.73
C THR A 70 21.38 20.41 24.43
N THR A 71 21.19 21.08 23.29
CA THR A 71 21.85 22.37 23.01
C THR A 71 21.46 23.47 23.98
N HIS A 72 20.18 23.59 24.35
CA HIS A 72 19.74 24.60 25.33
C HIS A 72 20.23 24.30 26.75
N ALA A 73 20.24 23.03 27.16
CA ALA A 73 20.78 22.62 28.46
C ALA A 73 22.29 22.90 28.57
N ALA A 74 23.04 22.67 27.49
CA ALA A 74 24.48 22.96 27.43
C ALA A 74 24.79 24.46 27.48
N LEU A 75 23.91 25.30 26.93
CA LEU A 75 24.04 26.77 26.99
C LEU A 75 23.79 27.33 28.40
N LEU A 76 22.81 26.78 29.12
CA LEU A 76 22.50 27.19 30.49
C LEU A 76 23.54 26.75 31.53
N SER A 77 24.26 25.65 31.28
CA SER A 77 25.35 25.17 32.17
C SER A 77 26.64 25.98 32.05
N ARG A 78 26.80 26.80 31.00
CA ARG A 78 28.06 27.49 30.68
C ARG A 78 28.07 28.97 31.11
N ASN A 79 26.98 29.47 31.68
CA ASN A 79 26.80 30.84 32.17
C ASN A 79 26.58 30.83 33.68
#